data_AF-A0A661TGT1-F1
#
_entry.id   AF-A0A661TGT1-F1
#
_cell.length_a   1.000
_cell.length_b   1.000
_cell.length_c   1.000
_cell.angle_alpha   90.00
_cell.angle_beta   90.00
_cell.angle_gamma   90.00
#
_symmetry.space_group_name_H-M   'P 1'
#
loop_
_entity.id
_entity.type
_entity.pdbx_description
1 polymer ?
#
loop_
_entity_poly.entity_id
_entity_poly.type
_entity_poly.pdbx_seq_one_letter_code
_entity_poly.pdbx_strand_id
1 'polypeptide(L)'
;MPNGNEVRPNKWSNIIDLYDSGKYSAIWGTYDGNKGVLGVRWNGGDKQGFPNQGKNPTWYIEPDFIVKNILLELLYKVNQDNNSGNIENILQALREFKEK
;
A
#
# COMPACT_ATOMS: atom_id res chain seq x y z
N MET A 1 -6.16 -10.73 -12.38
CA MET A 1 -4.99 -9.80 -12.39
C MET A 1 -4.12 -10.16 -11.19
N PRO A 2 -2.79 -10.00 -11.25
CA PRO A 2 -1.92 -10.36 -10.12
C PRO A 2 -2.30 -9.54 -8.88
N ASN A 3 -2.18 -10.17 -7.71
CA ASN A 3 -2.50 -9.53 -6.43
C ASN A 3 -1.51 -8.42 -6.08
N GLY A 4 -1.86 -7.55 -5.10
CA GLY A 4 -1.01 -6.48 -4.58
C GLY A 4 0.42 -6.92 -4.35
N ASN A 5 0.52 -7.95 -3.53
CA ASN A 5 1.74 -8.58 -3.05
C ASN A 5 2.64 -9.18 -4.15
N GLU A 6 2.12 -9.46 -5.35
CA GLU A 6 2.87 -10.07 -6.47
C GLU A 6 3.54 -9.03 -7.37
N VAL A 7 3.22 -7.75 -7.21
CA VAL A 7 3.72 -6.67 -8.08
C VAL A 7 4.70 -5.78 -7.31
N ARG A 8 5.99 -5.96 -7.59
CA ARG A 8 7.10 -5.19 -7.02
C ARG A 8 7.83 -4.43 -8.14
N PRO A 9 7.45 -3.19 -8.48
CA PRO A 9 8.11 -2.45 -9.56
C PRO A 9 9.53 -2.05 -9.16
N ASN A 10 10.45 -1.99 -10.14
CA ASN A 10 11.89 -1.76 -9.93
C ASN A 10 12.25 -0.51 -9.10
N LYS A 11 11.39 0.52 -9.08
CA LYS A 11 11.61 1.75 -8.29
C LYS A 11 11.32 1.59 -6.80
N TRP A 12 10.67 0.49 -6.41
CA TRP A 12 10.33 0.20 -5.02
C TRP A 12 11.33 -0.77 -4.40
N SER A 13 11.69 -0.52 -3.15
CA SER A 13 12.52 -1.42 -2.33
C SER A 13 12.07 -1.39 -0.87
N ASN A 14 12.50 -2.39 -0.08
CA ASN A 14 12.12 -2.53 1.34
C ASN A 14 10.60 -2.49 1.55
N ILE A 15 9.87 -3.21 0.70
CA ILE A 15 8.40 -3.14 0.65
C ILE A 15 7.82 -4.07 1.71
N ILE A 16 6.90 -3.55 2.51
CA ILE A 16 6.02 -4.32 3.39
C ILE A 16 4.57 -4.12 2.94
N ASP A 17 3.80 -5.22 2.91
CA ASP A 17 2.38 -5.16 2.61
C ASP A 17 1.60 -4.71 3.85
N LEU A 18 0.78 -3.68 3.71
CA LEU A 18 -0.05 -3.16 4.80
C LEU A 18 -1.45 -3.78 4.75
N TYR A 19 -2.03 -3.80 3.55
CA TYR A 19 -3.43 -4.14 3.31
C TYR A 19 -3.61 -4.72 1.92
N ASP A 20 -4.44 -5.75 1.79
CA ASP A 20 -4.96 -6.27 0.54
C ASP A 20 -6.36 -6.86 0.75
N SER A 21 -7.35 -6.30 0.07
CA SER A 21 -8.75 -6.77 0.07
C SER A 21 -9.12 -7.57 -1.17
N GLY A 22 -8.14 -7.88 -2.02
CA GLY A 22 -8.34 -8.35 -3.39
C GLY A 22 -8.74 -7.23 -4.35
N LYS A 23 -9.44 -6.19 -3.89
CA LYS A 23 -9.84 -5.02 -4.70
C LYS A 23 -8.89 -3.83 -4.56
N TYR A 24 -8.48 -3.52 -3.34
CA TYR A 24 -7.54 -2.45 -3.04
C TYR A 24 -6.38 -3.00 -2.23
N SER A 25 -5.19 -2.48 -2.51
CA SER A 25 -3.98 -2.83 -1.77
C SER A 25 -3.22 -1.58 -1.36
N ALA A 26 -2.51 -1.67 -0.24
CA ALA A 26 -1.59 -0.66 0.25
C ALA A 26 -0.26 -1.30 0.68
N ILE A 27 0.83 -0.62 0.34
CA ILE A 27 2.20 -1.00 0.70
C ILE A 27 2.92 0.17 1.34
N TRP A 28 3.95 -0.14 2.11
CA TRP A 28 4.90 0.83 2.65
C TRP A 28 6.30 0.46 2.24
N GLY A 29 7.16 1.43 1.95
CA GLY A 29 8.55 1.14 1.62
C GLY A 29 9.35 2.35 1.16
N THR A 30 10.38 2.07 0.36
CA THR A 30 11.23 3.08 -0.27
C THR A 30 10.87 3.21 -1.75
N TYR A 31 10.61 4.42 -2.23
CA TYR A 31 10.37 4.71 -3.64
C TYR A 31 11.42 5.68 -4.18
N ASP A 32 12.19 5.24 -5.18
CA ASP A 32 13.18 6.08 -5.87
C ASP A 32 14.15 6.77 -4.89
N GLY A 33 14.60 6.02 -3.87
CA GLY A 33 15.47 6.50 -2.79
C GLY A 33 14.76 7.18 -1.61
N ASN A 34 13.48 7.55 -1.75
CA ASN A 34 12.71 8.19 -0.68
C ASN A 34 12.11 7.13 0.24
N LYS A 35 12.49 7.15 1.53
CA LYS A 35 11.95 6.24 2.55
C LYS A 35 10.61 6.72 3.08
N GLY A 36 9.85 5.81 3.66
CA GLY A 36 8.59 6.12 4.33
C GLY A 36 7.52 6.59 3.36
N VAL A 37 7.31 5.81 2.29
CA VAL A 37 6.38 6.13 1.20
C VAL A 37 5.21 5.16 1.22
N LEU A 38 4.00 5.71 1.22
CA LEU A 38 2.75 4.96 1.09
C LEU A 38 2.41 4.76 -0.38
N GLY A 39 2.35 3.51 -0.81
CA GLY A 39 1.86 3.12 -2.13
C GLY A 39 0.44 2.55 -2.01
N VAL A 40 -0.48 3.01 -2.86
CA VAL A 40 -1.84 2.47 -2.94
C VAL A 40 -2.21 2.11 -4.37
N ARG A 41 -3.15 1.18 -4.53
CA ARG A 41 -3.75 0.91 -5.83
C ARG A 41 -5.11 0.24 -5.70
N TRP A 42 -5.91 0.40 -6.76
CA TRP A 42 -7.04 -0.46 -7.06
C TRP A 42 -6.56 -1.59 -7.99
N ASN A 43 -6.74 -2.83 -7.57
CA ASN A 43 -6.30 -4.04 -8.27
C ASN A 43 -7.17 -4.36 -9.51
N GLY A 44 -8.37 -3.79 -9.60
CA GLY A 44 -9.31 -4.09 -10.68
C GLY A 44 -10.21 -5.29 -10.37
N GLY A 45 -10.53 -6.05 -11.42
CA GLY A 45 -11.44 -7.19 -11.44
C GLY A 45 -11.84 -7.50 -12.88
N ASP A 46 -13.13 -7.39 -13.19
CA ASP A 46 -13.63 -7.40 -14.58
C ASP A 46 -13.12 -6.19 -15.39
N LYS A 47 -12.71 -5.14 -14.68
CA LYS A 47 -12.10 -3.94 -15.23
C LYS A 47 -10.61 -3.88 -14.89
N GLN A 48 -9.88 -3.12 -15.70
CA GLN A 48 -8.48 -2.82 -15.47
C GLN A 48 -8.34 -2.01 -14.18
N GLY A 49 -7.45 -2.43 -13.28
CA GLY A 49 -7.18 -1.68 -12.04
C GLY A 49 -6.58 -0.30 -12.31
N PHE A 50 -6.36 0.48 -11.25
CA PHE A 50 -5.89 1.87 -11.35
C PHE A 50 -4.98 2.28 -10.18
N PRO A 51 -3.95 3.11 -10.40
CA PRO A 51 -3.43 3.53 -11.72
C PRO A 51 -2.92 2.33 -12.53
N ASN A 52 -2.76 2.48 -13.84
CA ASN A 52 -2.31 1.37 -14.68
C ASN A 52 -1.34 1.79 -15.78
N GLN A 53 -0.62 0.80 -16.28
CA GLN A 53 0.13 0.86 -17.53
C GLN A 53 -0.39 -0.25 -18.44
N GLY A 54 -1.26 0.12 -19.38
CA GLY A 54 -2.04 -0.86 -20.13
C GLY A 54 -2.94 -1.67 -19.19
N LYS A 55 -2.87 -3.00 -19.24
CA LYS A 55 -3.74 -3.88 -18.45
C LYS A 55 -3.27 -4.11 -17.01
N ASN A 56 -2.10 -3.59 -16.63
CA ASN A 56 -1.45 -3.90 -15.36
C ASN A 56 -1.60 -2.75 -14.36
N PRO A 57 -2.20 -2.98 -13.18
CA PRO A 57 -2.25 -2.00 -12.11
C PRO A 57 -0.85 -1.66 -11.59
N THR A 58 -0.62 -0.39 -11.30
CA THR A 58 0.62 0.19 -10.76
C THR A 58 0.36 0.82 -9.41
N TRP A 59 1.43 1.14 -8.67
CA TRP A 59 1.33 1.82 -7.37
C TRP A 59 1.26 3.34 -7.56
N TYR A 60 0.23 3.97 -7.00
CA TYR A 60 0.15 5.41 -6.79
C TYR A 60 0.81 5.75 -5.45
N ILE A 61 1.53 6.87 -5.39
CA ILE A 61 2.11 7.36 -4.15
C ILE A 61 1.17 8.40 -3.57
N GLU A 62 0.71 8.17 -2.34
CA GLU A 62 -0.14 9.14 -1.66
C GLU A 62 0.69 10.34 -1.17
N PRO A 63 0.12 11.56 -1.20
CA PRO A 63 0.80 12.73 -0.67
C PRO A 63 0.90 12.68 0.86
N ASP A 64 2.04 13.12 1.40
CA ASP A 64 2.38 12.98 2.83
C ASP A 64 1.28 13.50 3.79
N PHE A 65 0.57 14.57 3.43
CA PHE A 65 -0.43 15.19 4.31
C PHE A 65 -1.64 14.30 4.64
N ILE A 66 -1.91 13.25 3.84
CA ILE A 66 -3.00 12.29 4.12
C ILE A 66 -2.51 10.94 4.64
N VAL A 67 -1.21 10.65 4.51
CA VAL A 67 -0.63 9.32 4.82
C VAL A 67 -1.02 8.86 6.21
N LYS A 68 -0.85 9.71 7.24
CA LYS A 68 -1.20 9.36 8.62
C LYS A 68 -2.65 8.92 8.78
N ASN A 69 -3.58 9.64 8.16
CA ASN A 69 -5.01 9.32 8.27
C ASN A 69 -5.32 8.00 7.58
N ILE A 70 -4.69 7.73 6.43
CA ILE A 70 -4.84 6.44 5.74
C ILE A 70 -4.30 5.30 6.61
N LEU A 71 -3.10 5.44 7.18
CA LEU A 71 -2.51 4.39 8.03
C LEU A 71 -3.37 4.07 9.26
N LEU A 72 -3.97 5.10 9.90
CA LEU A 72 -4.89 4.90 11.02
C LEU A 72 -6.19 4.20 10.61
N GLU A 73 -6.73 4.54 9.43
CA GLU A 73 -7.92 3.85 8.89
C GLU A 73 -7.60 2.39 8.53
N LEU A 74 -6.43 2.12 7.95
CA LEU A 74 -5.99 0.75 7.67
C LEU A 74 -5.82 -0.05 8.96
N LEU A 75 -5.22 0.56 10.00
CA LEU A 75 -5.11 -0.08 11.31
C LEU A 75 -6.49 -0.46 11.86
N TYR A 76 -7.45 0.47 11.81
CA TYR A 76 -8.82 0.20 12.22
C TYR A 76 -9.44 -0.95 11.42
N LYS A 77 -9.34 -0.92 10.08
CA LYS A 77 -9.90 -1.98 9.21
C LYS A 77 -9.29 -3.34 9.46
N VAL A 78 -7.96 -3.44 9.50
CA VAL A 78 -7.26 -4.72 9.71
C VAL A 78 -7.54 -5.26 11.10
N ASN A 79 -7.68 -4.40 12.12
CA ASN A 79 -8.07 -4.84 13.46
C ASN A 79 -9.51 -5.40 13.53
N GLN A 80 -10.39 -5.04 12.58
CA GLN A 80 -11.72 -5.65 12.45
C GLN A 80 -11.70 -6.93 11.60
N ASP A 81 -10.80 -7.03 10.61
CA ASP A 81 -10.61 -8.20 9.75
C ASP A 81 -9.12 -8.45 9.47
N ASN A 82 -8.53 -9.33 10.28
CA ASN A 82 -7.10 -9.65 10.22
C ASN A 82 -6.67 -10.34 8.90
N ASN A 83 -7.61 -10.83 8.08
CA ASN A 83 -7.26 -11.45 6.80
C ASN A 83 -6.94 -10.41 5.72
N SER A 84 -7.30 -9.15 5.96
CA SER A 84 -7.19 -8.07 4.98
C SER A 84 -5.85 -7.32 5.03
N GLY A 85 -4.94 -7.65 5.95
CA GLY A 85 -3.67 -6.95 6.08
C GLY A 85 -2.81 -7.42 7.24
N ASN A 86 -1.81 -6.62 7.60
CA ASN A 86 -0.87 -6.94 8.66
C ASN A 86 -0.73 -5.76 9.65
N ILE A 87 -1.22 -5.96 10.88
CA ILE A 87 -1.20 -4.95 11.94
C ILE A 87 0.22 -4.50 12.27
N GLU A 88 1.17 -5.42 12.39
CA GLU A 88 2.56 -5.10 12.76
C GLU A 88 3.22 -4.22 11.68
N ASN A 89 2.97 -4.51 10.40
CA ASN A 89 3.48 -3.69 9.30
C ASN A 89 2.87 -2.28 9.32
N ILE A 90 1.58 -2.15 9.65
CA ILE A 90 0.92 -0.84 9.77
C ILE A 90 1.47 -0.06 10.97
N LEU A 91 1.69 -0.72 12.11
CA LEU A 91 2.31 -0.09 13.28
C LEU A 91 3.75 0.35 13.00
N GLN A 92 4.51 -0.44 12.23
CA GLN A 92 5.84 -0.06 11.75
C GLN A 92 5.75 1.20 10.87
N ALA A 93 4.88 1.23 9.87
CA ALA A 93 4.70 2.39 9.00
C ALA A 93 4.30 3.66 9.77
N LEU A 94 3.43 3.53 10.78
CA LEU A 94 3.04 4.64 11.66
C LEU A 94 4.21 5.18 12.49
N ARG A 95 5.12 4.31 12.96
CA ARG A 95 6.33 4.73 13.68
C ARG A 95 7.28 5.48 12.77
N GLU A 96 7.59 4.91 11.59
CA GLU A 96 8.49 5.52 10.61
C GLU A 96 7.97 6.86 10.08
N PHE A 97 6.66 6.99 9.84
CA PHE A 97 6.08 8.26 9.39
C PHE A 97 6.16 9.37 10.45
N LYS A 98 6.13 9.04 11.75
CA LYS A 98 6.27 10.03 12.84
C LYS A 98 7.68 10.62 12.93
N GLU A 99 8.68 9.87 12.46
CA GLU A 99 10.10 10.27 12.48
C GLU A 99 10.52 11.09 11.25
N LYS A 100 9.59 11.31 10.31
CA LYS A 100 9.78 12.08 9.07
C LYS A 100 9.41 13.55 9.28
#